data_AF-A0A8G1H703-F1
#
_entry.id   AF-A0A8G1H703-F1
#
_cell.length_a   1.000
_cell.length_b   1.000
_cell.length_c   1.000
_cell.angle_alpha   90.00
_cell.angle_beta   90.00
_cell.angle_gamma   90.00
#
_symmetry.space_group_name_H-M   'P 1'
#
loop_
_entity.id
_entity.type
_entity.pdbx_description
1 polymer ?
#
loop_
_entity_poly.entity_id
_entity_poly.type
_entity_poly.pdbx_seq_one_letter_code
_entity_poly.pdbx_strand_id
1 'polypeptide(L)'
;MVLSTIISFVVSLLVGALAIYVGAAIIVDTKDYEHAIFTALIGAIVWGITAFFLGGIPLFGPLIVLGAYLWVINARYPGGWKEAAMIAVSAWLVGAIVLTLLASVAVIDSAIGVPFI
;
A
#
# COMPACT_ATOMS: atom_id res chain seq x y z
N MET A 1 -18.51 3.73 15.23
CA MET A 1 -17.54 4.79 14.87
C MET A 1 -16.11 4.31 15.08
N VAL A 2 -15.60 4.16 16.31
CA VAL A 2 -14.18 3.79 16.54
C VAL A 2 -13.85 2.35 16.12
N LEU A 3 -14.64 1.37 16.54
CA LEU A 3 -14.39 -0.04 16.24
C LEU A 3 -14.39 -0.33 14.74
N SER A 4 -15.33 0.25 13.99
CA SER A 4 -15.39 0.13 12.53
C SER A 4 -14.14 0.70 11.86
N THR A 5 -13.64 1.86 12.31
CA THR A 5 -12.40 2.44 11.77
C THR A 5 -11.19 1.57 12.04
N ILE A 6 -11.08 0.98 13.25
CA ILE A 6 -9.98 0.07 13.59
C ILE A 6 -10.05 -1.18 12.70
N ILE A 7 -11.23 -1.78 12.55
CA ILE A 7 -11.41 -2.97 11.69
C ILE A 7 -11.06 -2.64 10.24
N SER A 8 -11.57 -1.53 9.68
CA SER A 8 -11.25 -1.11 8.31
C SER A 8 -9.76 -0.84 8.13
N PHE A 9 -9.11 -0.24 9.12
CA PHE A 9 -7.65 -0.02 9.09
C PHE A 9 -6.89 -1.34 9.08
N VAL A 10 -7.23 -2.29 9.98
CA VAL A 10 -6.57 -3.60 10.05
C VAL A 10 -6.77 -4.38 8.76
N VAL A 11 -8.00 -4.41 8.21
CA VAL A 11 -8.28 -5.08 6.93
C VAL A 11 -7.47 -4.45 5.80
N SER A 12 -7.45 -3.12 5.71
CA SER A 12 -6.68 -2.40 4.68
C SER A 12 -5.17 -2.64 4.82
N LEU A 13 -4.68 -2.67 6.06
CA LEU A 13 -3.28 -2.97 6.36
C LEU A 13 -2.91 -4.38 5.90
N LEU A 14 -3.75 -5.38 6.17
CA LEU A 14 -3.53 -6.76 5.74
C LEU A 14 -3.58 -6.91 4.22
N VAL A 15 -4.50 -6.21 3.55
CA VAL A 15 -4.55 -6.16 2.07
C VAL A 15 -3.28 -5.52 1.52
N GLY A 16 -2.81 -4.42 2.13
CA GLY A 16 -1.54 -3.78 1.77
C GLY A 16 -0.32 -4.70 1.99
N ALA A 17 -0.31 -5.44 3.10
CA ALA A 17 0.73 -6.42 3.39
C ALA A 17 0.74 -7.55 2.36
N LEU A 18 -0.42 -8.06 1.96
CA LEU A 18 -0.56 -9.09 0.93
C LEU A 18 -0.03 -8.59 -0.42
N ALA A 19 -0.39 -7.36 -0.79
CA ALA A 19 0.11 -6.71 -2.00
C ALA A 19 1.65 -6.62 -2.00
N ILE A 20 2.25 -6.13 -0.91
CA ILE A 20 3.71 -6.04 -0.77
C ILE A 20 4.36 -7.42 -0.78
N TYR A 21 3.78 -8.40 -0.06
CA TYR A 21 4.29 -9.77 -0.02
C TYR A 21 4.35 -10.40 -1.40
N VAL A 22 3.27 -10.30 -2.19
CA VAL A 22 3.24 -10.84 -3.55
C VAL A 22 4.26 -10.12 -4.44
N GLY A 23 4.34 -8.78 -4.35
CA GLY A 23 5.35 -8.02 -5.09
C GLY A 23 6.78 -8.42 -4.74
N ALA A 24 7.10 -8.51 -3.45
CA ALA A 24 8.43 -8.90 -2.98
C ALA A 24 8.79 -10.35 -3.34
N ALA A 25 7.82 -11.27 -3.27
CA ALA A 25 8.02 -12.67 -3.65
C ALA A 25 8.33 -12.82 -5.15
N ILE A 26 7.72 -11.98 -6.01
CA ILE A 26 7.94 -12.03 -7.47
C ILE A 26 9.25 -11.35 -7.86
N ILE A 27 9.57 -10.20 -7.25
CA ILE A 27 10.70 -9.35 -7.69
C ILE A 27 12.02 -9.74 -7.04
N VAL A 28 12.01 -10.07 -5.73
CA VAL A 28 13.24 -10.29 -4.94
C VAL A 28 13.24 -11.61 -4.18
N ASP A 29 12.33 -12.53 -4.54
CA ASP A 29 12.17 -13.87 -3.95
C ASP A 29 12.06 -13.90 -2.41
N THR A 30 11.58 -12.80 -1.81
CA THR A 30 11.39 -12.71 -0.36
C THR A 30 9.96 -13.15 -0.02
N LYS A 31 9.84 -14.26 0.72
CA LYS A 31 8.56 -14.92 1.05
C LYS A 31 8.24 -14.87 2.54
N ASP A 32 8.36 -13.69 3.14
CA ASP A 32 8.02 -13.46 4.54
C ASP A 32 6.84 -12.48 4.66
N TYR A 33 5.68 -13.01 5.05
CA TYR A 33 4.45 -12.23 5.22
C TYR A 33 4.48 -11.35 6.47
N GLU A 34 5.13 -11.79 7.56
CA GLU A 34 5.27 -10.98 8.77
C GLU A 34 6.10 -9.73 8.47
N HIS A 35 7.20 -9.90 7.75
CA HIS A 35 8.03 -8.79 7.28
C HIS A 35 7.26 -7.81 6.39
N ALA A 36 6.34 -8.32 5.56
CA ALA A 36 5.46 -7.51 4.72
C ALA A 36 4.41 -6.73 5.53
N ILE A 37 3.83 -7.32 6.59
CA ILE A 37 2.91 -6.62 7.50
C ILE A 37 3.60 -5.43 8.16
N PHE A 38 4.80 -5.63 8.72
CA PHE A 38 5.55 -4.53 9.32
C PHE A 38 5.94 -3.47 8.28
N THR A 39 6.28 -3.88 7.05
CA THR A 39 6.58 -2.94 5.98
C THR A 39 5.35 -2.14 5.56
N ALA A 40 4.17 -2.77 5.49
CA ALA A 40 2.91 -2.08 5.23
C ALA A 40 2.56 -1.09 6.35
N LEU A 41 2.80 -1.46 7.61
CA LEU A 41 2.55 -0.59 8.77
C LEU A 41 3.45 0.64 8.76
N ILE A 42 4.76 0.44 8.58
CA ILE A 42 5.74 1.53 8.46
C ILE A 42 5.39 2.40 7.25
N GLY A 43 5.09 1.78 6.11
CA GLY A 43 4.69 2.46 4.89
C GLY A 43 3.44 3.33 5.10
N ALA A 44 2.42 2.82 5.78
CA ALA A 44 1.20 3.56 6.10
C ALA A 44 1.46 4.77 7.01
N ILE A 45 2.31 4.60 8.03
CA ILE A 45 2.69 5.69 8.93
C ILE A 45 3.48 6.77 8.16
N VAL A 46 4.49 6.37 7.39
CA VAL A 46 5.32 7.29 6.61
C VAL A 46 4.49 7.99 5.55
N TRP A 47 3.60 7.27 4.86
CA TRP A 47 2.67 7.85 3.90
C TRP A 47 1.78 8.89 4.56
N GLY A 48 1.14 8.54 5.69
CA GLY A 48 0.24 9.43 6.41
C GLY A 48 0.92 10.72 6.87
N ILE A 49 2.11 10.60 7.47
CA ILE A 49 2.91 11.76 7.91
C ILE A 49 3.31 12.62 6.71
N THR A 50 3.86 12.00 5.66
CA THR A 50 4.36 12.73 4.49
C THR A 50 3.22 13.42 3.74
N ALA A 51 2.08 12.73 3.57
CA ALA A 51 0.90 13.29 2.93
C ALA A 51 0.29 14.44 3.74
N PHE A 52 0.26 14.31 5.08
CA PHE A 52 -0.25 15.36 5.96
C PHE A 52 0.56 16.66 5.86
N PHE A 53 1.89 16.58 5.87
CA PHE A 53 2.75 17.76 5.84
C PHE A 53 3.04 18.29 4.43
N LEU A 54 3.20 17.41 3.45
CA LEU A 54 3.76 17.75 2.13
C LEU A 54 2.80 17.47 0.98
N GLY A 55 1.71 16.74 1.20
CA GLY A 55 0.76 16.35 0.16
C GLY A 55 -0.01 17.51 -0.48
N GLY A 56 -0.10 18.66 0.22
CA GLY A 56 -0.75 19.87 -0.28
C GLY A 56 0.02 20.63 -1.38
N ILE A 57 1.30 20.28 -1.61
CA ILE A 57 2.11 20.95 -2.65
C ILE A 57 1.68 20.41 -4.02
N PRO A 58 1.16 21.24 -4.94
CA PRO A 58 0.76 20.79 -6.27
C PRO A 58 1.94 20.14 -7.00
N LEU A 59 1.69 18.99 -7.66
CA LEU A 59 2.66 18.14 -8.37
C LEU A 59 3.74 17.50 -7.48
N PHE A 60 4.44 18.28 -6.64
CA PHE A 60 5.53 17.78 -5.81
C PHE A 60 5.06 16.95 -4.63
N GLY A 61 3.90 17.28 -4.02
CA GLY A 61 3.35 16.55 -2.89
C GLY A 61 3.20 15.06 -3.17
N PRO A 62 2.47 14.66 -4.22
CA PRO A 62 2.36 13.25 -4.62
C PRO A 62 3.70 12.57 -4.91
N LEU A 63 4.65 13.27 -5.54
CA LEU A 63 5.98 12.73 -5.83
C LEU A 63 6.79 12.49 -4.56
N ILE A 64 6.73 13.41 -3.59
CA ILE A 64 7.41 13.28 -2.30
C ILE A 64 6.81 12.13 -1.49
N VAL A 65 5.47 12.02 -1.45
CA VAL A 65 4.78 10.92 -0.77
C VAL A 65 5.15 9.57 -1.38
N LEU A 66 5.14 9.48 -2.71
CA LEU A 66 5.56 8.27 -3.42
C LEU A 66 7.05 7.96 -3.14
N GLY A 67 7.91 8.98 -3.18
CA GLY A 67 9.33 8.83 -2.87
C GLY A 67 9.57 8.32 -1.45
N ALA A 68 8.81 8.81 -0.47
CA ALA A 68 8.88 8.35 0.91
C ALA A 68 8.43 6.88 1.05
N TYR A 69 7.38 6.49 0.33
CA TYR A 69 6.94 5.09 0.28
C TYR A 69 7.99 4.17 -0.36
N LEU A 70 8.57 4.58 -1.49
CA LEU A 70 9.65 3.84 -2.15
C LEU A 70 10.90 3.74 -1.26
N TRP A 71 11.21 4.79 -0.52
CA TRP A 71 12.30 4.77 0.46
C TRP A 71 12.07 3.72 1.55
N VAL A 72 10.85 3.60 2.08
CA VAL A 72 10.50 2.54 3.05
C VAL A 72 10.72 1.15 2.45
N ILE A 73 10.22 0.89 1.24
CA ILE A 73 10.41 -0.41 0.58
C ILE A 73 11.89 -0.69 0.35
N ASN A 74 12.63 0.28 -0.17
CA ASN A 74 14.07 0.17 -0.42
C ASN A 74 14.89 -0.08 0.86
N ALA A 75 14.46 0.47 2.00
CA ALA A 75 15.10 0.23 3.28
C ALA A 75 14.75 -1.16 3.88
N ARG A 76 13.61 -1.74 3.47
CA ARG A 76 13.07 -2.99 4.03
C ARG A 76 13.37 -4.23 3.17
N TYR A 77 13.57 -4.07 1.87
CA TYR A 77 13.82 -5.16 0.93
C TYR A 77 15.17 -5.00 0.22
N PRO A 78 15.87 -6.11 -0.09
CA PRO A 78 17.10 -6.05 -0.89
C PRO A 78 16.79 -5.64 -2.34
N GLY A 79 17.82 -5.20 -3.07
CA GLY A 79 17.74 -4.91 -4.52
C GLY A 79 18.05 -3.45 -4.88
N GLY A 80 17.61 -2.51 -4.06
CA GLY A 80 17.80 -1.08 -4.33
C GLY A 80 16.53 -0.43 -4.89
N TRP A 81 16.68 0.81 -5.38
CA TRP A 81 15.54 1.66 -5.77
C TRP A 81 14.72 1.10 -6.93
N LYS A 82 15.37 0.39 -7.87
CA LYS A 82 14.69 -0.19 -9.04
C LYS A 82 13.74 -1.31 -8.61
N GLU A 83 14.23 -2.23 -7.79
CA GLU A 83 13.47 -3.34 -7.23
C GLU A 83 12.38 -2.82 -6.29
N ALA A 84 12.66 -1.79 -5.49
CA ALA A 84 11.65 -1.13 -4.66
C ALA A 84 10.51 -0.54 -5.51
N ALA A 85 10.82 0.12 -6.62
CA ALA A 85 9.82 0.62 -7.55
C ALA A 85 9.00 -0.52 -8.19
N MET A 86 9.66 -1.61 -8.59
CA MET A 86 8.98 -2.79 -9.12
C MET A 86 8.06 -3.43 -8.08
N ILE A 87 8.51 -3.59 -6.83
CA ILE A 87 7.70 -4.10 -5.73
C ILE A 87 6.49 -3.17 -5.50
N ALA A 88 6.69 -1.86 -5.47
CA ALA A 88 5.61 -0.90 -5.28
C ALA A 88 4.55 -0.97 -6.39
N VAL A 89 4.98 -1.06 -7.65
CA VAL A 89 4.08 -1.19 -8.80
C VAL A 89 3.34 -2.52 -8.75
N SER A 90 4.04 -3.62 -8.48
CA SER A 90 3.42 -4.95 -8.33
C SER A 90 2.43 -4.97 -7.17
N ALA A 91 2.78 -4.38 -6.02
CA ALA A 91 1.90 -4.26 -4.87
C ALA A 91 0.66 -3.43 -5.20
N TRP A 92 0.82 -2.31 -5.89
CA TRP A 92 -0.32 -1.50 -6.33
C TRP A 92 -1.27 -2.30 -7.25
N LEU A 93 -0.73 -3.06 -8.21
CA LEU A 93 -1.54 -3.92 -9.08
C LEU A 93 -2.28 -5.01 -8.30
N VAL A 94 -1.58 -5.72 -7.41
CA VAL A 94 -2.18 -6.77 -6.58
C VAL A 94 -3.25 -6.18 -5.66
N GLY A 95 -2.97 -5.04 -5.02
CA GLY A 95 -3.91 -4.32 -4.19
C GLY A 95 -5.15 -3.90 -4.96
N ALA A 96 -4.99 -3.33 -6.16
CA ALA A 96 -6.11 -2.96 -7.03
C ALA A 96 -6.98 -4.17 -7.39
N ILE A 97 -6.38 -5.31 -7.72
CA ILE A 97 -7.10 -6.56 -8.01
C ILE A 97 -7.87 -7.03 -6.77
N VAL A 98 -7.20 -7.11 -5.60
CA VAL A 98 -7.82 -7.58 -4.36
C VAL A 98 -8.99 -6.68 -3.97
N LEU A 99 -8.83 -5.36 -4.04
CA LEU A 99 -9.89 -4.41 -3.71
C LEU A 99 -11.06 -4.50 -4.70
N THR A 100 -10.78 -4.69 -6.00
CA THR A 100 -11.83 -4.87 -7.03
C THR A 100 -12.62 -6.16 -6.78
N LEU A 101 -11.94 -7.25 -6.45
CA LEU A 101 -12.58 -8.52 -6.11
C LEU A 101 -13.44 -8.39 -4.85
N LEU A 102 -12.91 -7.76 -3.80
CA LEU A 102 -13.66 -7.50 -2.57
C LEU A 102 -14.91 -6.66 -2.84
N ALA A 103 -14.80 -5.61 -3.66
CA ALA A 103 -15.96 -4.80 -4.07
C ALA A 103 -17.01 -5.64 -4.81
N SER A 104 -16.59 -6.55 -5.69
CA SER A 104 -17.50 -7.40 -6.47
C SER A 104 -18.22 -8.48 -5.64
N VAL A 105 -17.58 -9.02 -4.61
CA VAL A 105 -18.13 -10.09 -3.76
C VAL A 105 -18.96 -9.52 -2.61
N ALA A 106 -18.59 -8.36 -2.08
CA ALA A 106 -19.20 -7.82 -0.88
C ALA A 106 -20.51 -7.04 -1.12
N VAL A 107 -20.97 -6.87 -2.37
CA VAL A 107 -22.21 -6.12 -2.72
C VAL A 107 -22.30 -4.81 -1.92
N ILE A 108 -21.20 -4.06 -1.85
CA ILE A 108 -21.14 -2.79 -1.12
C ILE A 108 -21.38 -1.67 -2.14
N ASP A 109 -22.64 -1.48 -2.51
CA ASP A 109 -23.06 -0.57 -3.58
C ASP A 109 -22.85 0.93 -3.27
N SER A 110 -22.34 1.30 -2.08
CA SER A 110 -22.36 2.70 -1.65
C SER A 110 -21.37 3.10 -0.54
N ALA A 111 -20.14 2.60 -0.49
CA ALA A 111 -19.20 3.01 0.58
C ALA A 111 -17.72 3.18 0.22
N ILE A 112 -17.29 2.89 -1.00
CA ILE A 112 -15.88 3.08 -1.37
C ILE A 112 -15.89 4.01 -2.58
N GLY A 113 -15.38 5.23 -2.40
CA GLY A 113 -15.28 6.28 -3.41
C GLY A 113 -14.33 5.92 -4.56
N VAL A 114 -14.65 4.83 -5.24
CA VAL A 114 -14.08 4.42 -6.52
C VAL A 114 -15.10 4.86 -7.58
N PRO A 115 -14.96 6.06 -8.16
CA PRO A 115 -15.79 6.46 -9.29
C PRO A 115 -15.30 5.73 -10.54
N PHE A 116 -16.03 4.69 -10.94
CA PHE A 116 -16.15 4.24 -12.33
C PHE A 116 -17.63 3.80 -12.46
N ILE A 117 -18.56 4.50 -13.12
CA ILE A 117 -18.61 5.36 -14.31
C ILE A 117 -19.43 6.63 -14.03
#